data_AF-A0A944IVX8-F1
#
_entry.id   AF-A0A944IVX8-F1
#
_cell.length_a   1.000
_cell.length_b   1.000
_cell.length_c   1.000
_cell.angle_alpha   90.00
_cell.angle_beta   90.00
_cell.angle_gamma   90.00
#
_symmetry.space_group_name_H-M   'P 1'
#
loop_
_entity.id
_entity.type
_entity.pdbx_description
1 polymer ?
#
loop_
_entity_poly.entity_id
_entity_poly.type
_entity_poly.pdbx_seq_one_letter_code
_entity_poly.pdbx_strand_id
1 'polypeptide(L)'
;MSAPMSPQGGPQGGFATVRGRGYRMDEVDRYLARLSGSRDEAWERVARLTVLAKRMEAEAGRLRVAVSSLAPQTYDELSERARRILLLAEEEAEQVRMDARADVLAIQGAAEAHADRVAELARHDAEAVREQTEVRARQLLLRAQREADALRAEARDAAGAWRAEAQAALAEMRRRSEALLAEREQEQVERRDAAERELAEREAELEARYAELELVAQSRLAEARRGFAESEESARHGQENAEARGAELLAEARVREERVGREMERILREHAESQEEMRAHMNHVRSSLAALTGRAPAEG
;
A
#
# COMPACT_ATOMS: atom_id res chain seq x y z
N MET A 1 58.21 -31.56 -48.53
CA MET A 1 57.54 -30.30 -48.14
C MET A 1 56.19 -30.27 -48.82
N SER A 2 55.11 -30.51 -48.06
CA SER A 2 53.75 -30.55 -48.58
C SER A 2 53.31 -29.17 -49.07
N ALA A 3 52.82 -29.11 -50.30
CA ALA A 3 52.07 -27.96 -50.79
C ALA A 3 50.82 -27.75 -49.91
N PRO A 4 50.49 -26.52 -49.50
CA PRO A 4 49.18 -26.27 -48.92
C PRO A 4 48.15 -26.45 -50.05
N MET A 5 47.26 -27.41 -49.84
CA MET A 5 46.08 -27.68 -50.65
C MET A 5 45.32 -26.39 -50.95
N SER A 6 45.04 -26.17 -52.23
CA SER A 6 44.10 -25.15 -52.69
C SER A 6 42.77 -25.31 -51.94
N PRO A 7 42.22 -24.25 -51.33
CA PRO A 7 40.83 -24.27 -50.91
C PRO A 7 39.99 -24.13 -52.19
N GLN A 8 39.43 -25.24 -52.67
CA GLN A 8 38.18 -25.18 -53.43
C GLN A 8 37.11 -24.70 -52.45
N GLY A 9 36.93 -23.39 -52.35
CA GLY A 9 35.90 -22.75 -51.53
C GLY A 9 34.99 -21.91 -52.41
N GLY A 10 33.74 -22.36 -52.58
CA GLY A 10 32.65 -21.51 -53.06
C GLY A 10 32.44 -20.29 -52.15
N PRO A 11 31.48 -19.40 -52.48
CA PRO A 11 31.29 -18.10 -51.81
C PRO A 11 30.78 -18.29 -50.37
N GLN A 12 31.68 -18.57 -49.43
CA GLN A 12 31.38 -18.86 -48.03
C GLN A 12 32.40 -18.14 -47.16
N GLY A 13 32.21 -16.83 -47.00
CA GLY A 13 33.10 -15.98 -46.21
C GLY A 13 32.64 -14.53 -46.18
N GLY A 14 31.34 -14.28 -46.05
CA GLY A 14 30.83 -12.93 -45.93
C GLY A 14 31.29 -12.31 -44.60
N PHE A 15 31.94 -11.16 -44.65
CA PHE A 15 32.20 -10.36 -43.44
C PHE A 15 30.86 -10.07 -42.75
N ALA A 16 30.79 -10.32 -41.44
CA ALA A 16 29.56 -10.09 -40.68
C ALA A 16 29.15 -8.60 -40.78
N THR A 17 27.96 -8.35 -41.33
CA THR A 17 27.43 -6.99 -41.50
C THR A 17 26.88 -6.49 -40.18
N VAL A 18 27.63 -5.62 -39.50
CA VAL A 18 27.17 -4.94 -38.29
C VAL A 18 26.32 -3.73 -38.69
N ARG A 19 25.19 -3.53 -38.01
CA ARG A 19 24.29 -2.38 -38.23
C ARG A 19 25.00 -1.08 -37.81
N GLY A 20 25.65 -0.39 -38.76
CA GLY A 20 26.40 0.85 -38.50
C GLY A 20 27.38 1.25 -39.62
N ARG A 21 28.22 2.29 -39.36
CA ARG A 21 29.27 2.80 -40.25
C ARG A 21 30.43 1.77 -40.40
N GLY A 22 30.19 0.74 -41.20
CA GLY A 22 31.23 -0.17 -41.71
C GLY A 22 31.81 0.32 -43.04
N TYR A 23 32.89 -0.33 -43.51
CA TYR A 23 33.32 -0.20 -44.90
C TYR A 23 32.16 -0.58 -45.83
N ARG A 24 32.01 0.13 -46.95
CA ARG A 24 30.98 -0.24 -47.93
C ARG A 24 31.36 -1.60 -48.51
N MET A 25 30.52 -2.61 -48.25
CA MET A 25 30.77 -3.99 -48.72
C MET A 25 31.06 -4.02 -50.21
N ASP A 26 30.33 -3.25 -51.02
CA ASP A 26 30.55 -3.13 -52.47
C ASP A 26 31.96 -2.61 -52.85
N GLU A 27 32.60 -1.82 -51.99
CA GLU A 27 33.96 -1.32 -52.18
C GLU A 27 35.00 -2.36 -51.75
N VAL A 28 34.75 -3.05 -50.64
CA VAL A 28 35.58 -4.15 -50.15
C VAL A 28 35.58 -5.30 -51.16
N ASP A 29 34.41 -5.69 -51.66
CA ASP A 29 34.26 -6.77 -52.64
C ASP A 29 34.94 -6.41 -53.96
N ARG A 30 34.80 -5.15 -54.44
CA ARG A 30 35.53 -4.67 -55.62
C ARG A 30 37.05 -4.70 -55.43
N TYR A 31 37.54 -4.36 -54.24
CA TYR A 31 38.96 -4.39 -53.94
C TYR A 31 39.49 -5.83 -53.87
N LEU A 32 38.78 -6.73 -53.18
CA LEU A 32 39.11 -8.15 -53.09
C LEU A 32 39.07 -8.85 -54.45
N ALA A 33 38.09 -8.51 -55.30
CA ALA A 33 38.02 -9.01 -56.67
C ALA A 33 39.23 -8.57 -57.49
N ARG A 34 39.67 -7.30 -57.35
CA ARG A 34 40.87 -6.79 -58.03
C ARG A 34 42.15 -7.48 -57.54
N LEU A 35 42.27 -7.67 -56.23
CA LEU A 35 43.41 -8.35 -55.62
C LEU A 35 43.47 -9.83 -56.03
N SER A 36 42.33 -10.52 -56.02
CA SER A 36 42.21 -11.91 -56.46
C SER A 36 42.52 -12.04 -57.95
N GLY A 37 42.06 -11.11 -58.79
CA GLY A 37 42.41 -11.06 -60.21
C GLY A 37 43.91 -10.87 -60.45
N SER A 38 44.55 -9.94 -59.73
CA SER A 38 46.00 -9.74 -59.84
C SER A 38 46.80 -10.96 -59.37
N ARG A 39 46.36 -11.62 -58.29
CA ARG A 39 46.92 -12.91 -57.84
C ARG A 39 46.81 -13.94 -58.95
N ASP A 40 45.62 -14.14 -59.50
CA ASP A 40 45.36 -15.19 -60.49
C ASP A 40 46.18 -14.95 -61.77
N GLU A 41 46.28 -13.70 -62.25
CA GLU A 41 47.18 -13.32 -63.35
C GLU A 41 48.65 -13.63 -63.07
N ALA A 42 49.12 -13.37 -61.84
CA ALA A 42 50.48 -13.70 -61.43
C ALA A 42 50.71 -15.22 -61.41
N TRP A 43 49.75 -16.00 -60.90
CA TRP A 43 49.80 -17.46 -60.91
C TRP A 43 49.81 -18.04 -62.32
N GLU A 44 48.98 -17.51 -63.22
CA GLU A 44 49.01 -17.91 -64.63
C GLU A 44 50.37 -17.61 -65.28
N ARG A 45 50.95 -16.44 -64.98
CA ARG A 45 52.28 -16.07 -65.51
C ARG A 45 53.35 -17.03 -65.01
N VAL A 46 53.33 -17.38 -63.72
CA VAL A 46 54.23 -18.40 -63.14
C VAL A 46 54.05 -19.75 -63.83
N ALA A 47 52.81 -20.18 -64.05
CA ALA A 47 52.52 -21.43 -64.75
C ALA A 47 53.08 -21.43 -66.18
N ARG A 48 52.84 -20.36 -66.96
CA ARG A 48 53.37 -20.20 -68.33
C ARG A 48 54.90 -20.23 -68.36
N LEU A 49 55.55 -19.49 -67.47
CA LEU A 49 57.01 -19.44 -67.39
C LEU A 49 57.60 -20.79 -66.97
N THR A 50 56.94 -21.50 -66.04
CA THR A 50 57.37 -22.85 -65.62
C THR A 50 57.31 -23.84 -66.78
N VAL A 51 56.27 -23.80 -67.60
CA VAL A 51 56.17 -24.64 -68.81
C VAL A 51 57.25 -24.30 -69.82
N LEU A 52 57.51 -23.01 -70.06
CA LEU A 52 58.57 -22.56 -70.96
C LEU A 52 59.95 -23.04 -70.49
N ALA A 53 60.26 -22.88 -69.20
CA ALA A 53 61.51 -23.35 -68.61
C ALA A 53 61.70 -24.86 -68.81
N LYS A 54 60.67 -25.67 -68.53
CA LYS A 54 60.71 -27.13 -68.78
C LYS A 54 60.93 -27.47 -70.25
N ARG A 55 60.31 -26.74 -71.18
CA ARG A 55 60.53 -26.91 -72.64
C ARG A 55 61.97 -26.61 -73.03
N MET A 56 62.52 -25.50 -72.55
CA MET A 56 63.92 -25.12 -72.82
C MET A 56 64.90 -26.12 -72.23
N GLU A 57 64.63 -26.65 -71.03
CA GLU A 57 65.45 -27.67 -70.40
C GLU A 57 65.44 -28.99 -71.19
N ALA A 58 64.27 -29.41 -71.67
CA ALA A 58 64.14 -30.58 -72.55
C ALA A 58 64.85 -30.38 -73.89
N GLU A 59 64.75 -29.19 -74.50
CA GLU A 59 65.50 -28.82 -75.71
C GLU A 59 67.01 -28.92 -75.48
N ALA A 60 67.50 -28.31 -74.41
CA ALA A 60 68.91 -28.33 -74.04
C ALA A 60 69.41 -29.76 -73.74
N GLY A 61 68.56 -30.61 -73.16
CA GLY A 61 68.83 -32.04 -72.98
C GLY A 61 68.96 -32.79 -74.30
N ARG A 62 68.02 -32.60 -75.24
CA ARG A 62 68.07 -33.18 -76.59
C ARG A 62 69.33 -32.75 -77.35
N LEU A 63 69.67 -31.47 -77.28
CA LEU A 63 70.89 -30.93 -77.89
C LEU A 63 72.15 -31.54 -77.27
N ARG A 64 72.21 -31.70 -75.95
CA ARG A 64 73.34 -32.39 -75.27
C ARG A 64 73.51 -33.83 -75.74
N VAL A 65 72.42 -34.59 -75.84
CA VAL A 65 72.46 -35.98 -76.33
C VAL A 65 72.95 -36.01 -77.78
N ALA A 66 72.40 -35.15 -78.65
CA ALA A 66 72.83 -35.05 -80.04
C ALA A 66 74.34 -34.75 -80.16
N VAL A 67 74.84 -33.78 -79.37
CA VAL A 67 76.27 -33.45 -79.32
C VAL A 67 77.11 -34.62 -78.82
N SER A 68 76.67 -35.34 -77.78
CA SER A 68 77.41 -36.48 -77.22
C SER A 68 77.49 -37.70 -78.15
N SER A 69 76.58 -37.80 -79.14
CA SER A 69 76.57 -38.86 -80.14
C SER A 69 77.48 -38.61 -81.35
N LEU A 70 78.03 -37.39 -81.46
CA LEU A 70 79.04 -37.06 -82.46
C LEU A 70 80.38 -37.66 -82.03
N ALA A 71 81.10 -38.28 -82.97
CA ALA A 71 82.47 -38.73 -82.72
C ALA A 71 83.33 -37.55 -82.22
N PRO A 72 84.28 -37.75 -81.29
CA PRO A 72 85.18 -36.69 -80.85
C PRO A 72 85.88 -36.09 -82.06
N GLN A 73 85.49 -34.88 -82.43
CA GLN A 73 86.15 -34.15 -83.51
C GLN A 73 87.49 -33.68 -82.96
N THR A 74 88.58 -34.36 -83.31
CA THR A 74 89.90 -33.99 -82.80
C THR A 74 90.48 -32.77 -83.50
N TYR A 75 89.84 -32.28 -84.57
CA TYR A 75 90.17 -31.01 -85.24
C TYR A 75 91.65 -30.86 -85.65
N ASP A 76 92.37 -31.98 -85.72
CA ASP A 76 93.82 -32.05 -85.99
C ASP A 76 94.14 -31.67 -87.44
N GLU A 77 93.18 -31.84 -88.36
CA GLU A 77 93.31 -31.52 -89.79
C GLU A 77 92.98 -30.05 -90.12
N LEU A 78 92.49 -29.25 -89.16
CA LEU A 78 92.20 -27.84 -89.39
C LEU A 78 93.49 -27.05 -89.67
N SER A 79 93.40 -26.04 -90.53
CA SER A 79 94.48 -25.07 -90.67
C SER A 79 94.71 -24.33 -89.35
N GLU A 80 95.92 -23.84 -89.10
CA GLU A 80 96.26 -23.05 -87.90
C GLU A 80 95.32 -21.84 -87.70
N ARG A 81 94.86 -21.23 -88.80
CA ARG A 81 93.85 -20.16 -88.78
C ARG A 81 92.51 -20.65 -88.25
N ALA A 82 92.07 -21.83 -88.66
CA ALA A 82 90.77 -22.36 -88.28
C ALA A 82 90.77 -22.92 -86.84
N ARG A 83 91.90 -23.44 -86.34
CA ARG A 83 92.09 -23.76 -84.91
C ARG A 83 92.00 -22.51 -84.02
N ARG A 84 92.59 -21.39 -84.43
CA ARG A 84 92.47 -20.11 -83.70
C ARG A 84 91.03 -19.60 -83.63
N ILE A 85 90.27 -19.76 -84.71
CA ILE A 85 88.84 -19.40 -84.73
C ILE A 85 88.04 -20.29 -83.78
N LEU A 86 88.32 -21.60 -83.74
CA LEU A 86 87.66 -22.52 -82.83
C LEU A 86 87.93 -22.18 -81.36
N LEU A 87 89.20 -21.93 -80.99
CA LEU A 87 89.56 -21.54 -79.63
C LEU A 87 88.83 -20.26 -79.20
N LEU A 88 88.81 -19.24 -80.06
CA LEU A 88 88.09 -17.99 -79.80
C LEU A 88 86.59 -18.23 -79.62
N ALA A 89 85.99 -19.13 -80.41
CA ALA A 89 84.58 -19.47 -80.31
C ALA A 89 84.26 -20.24 -79.01
N GLU A 90 85.16 -21.10 -78.52
CA GLU A 90 85.02 -21.79 -77.25
C GLU A 90 85.16 -20.84 -76.05
N GLU A 91 86.12 -19.91 -76.10
CA GLU A 91 86.29 -18.83 -75.13
C GLU A 91 85.04 -17.95 -75.07
N GLU A 92 84.52 -17.52 -76.22
CA GLU A 92 83.28 -16.73 -76.31
C GLU A 92 82.07 -17.53 -75.79
N ALA A 93 81.98 -18.82 -76.10
CA ALA A 93 80.88 -19.67 -75.61
C ALA A 93 80.94 -19.91 -74.10
N GLU A 94 82.12 -19.98 -73.49
CA GLU A 94 82.26 -20.01 -72.03
C GLU A 94 81.89 -18.66 -71.41
N GLN A 95 82.35 -17.54 -72.01
CA GLN A 95 82.01 -16.20 -71.56
C GLN A 95 80.49 -15.97 -71.57
N VAL A 96 79.81 -16.31 -72.67
CA VAL A 96 78.35 -16.22 -72.77
C VAL A 96 77.64 -17.09 -71.73
N ARG A 97 78.17 -18.28 -71.42
CA ARG A 97 77.60 -19.16 -70.38
C ARG A 97 77.79 -18.59 -68.98
N MET A 98 78.94 -17.97 -68.71
CA MET A 98 79.22 -17.30 -67.45
C MET A 98 78.33 -16.07 -67.26
N ASP A 99 78.18 -15.25 -68.29
CA ASP A 99 77.33 -14.06 -68.27
C ASP A 99 75.85 -14.44 -68.10
N ALA A 100 75.37 -15.46 -68.84
CA ALA A 100 74.00 -15.96 -68.67
C ALA A 100 73.73 -16.49 -67.25
N ARG A 101 74.70 -17.14 -66.60
CA ARG A 101 74.57 -17.57 -65.20
C ARG A 101 74.54 -16.39 -64.24
N ALA A 102 75.39 -15.38 -64.47
CA ALA A 102 75.40 -14.16 -63.67
C ALA A 102 74.07 -13.40 -63.79
N ASP A 103 73.51 -13.28 -65.00
CA ASP A 103 72.21 -12.66 -65.25
C ASP A 103 71.07 -13.40 -64.55
N VAL A 104 71.06 -14.74 -64.59
CA VAL A 104 70.05 -15.54 -63.87
C VAL A 104 70.11 -15.26 -62.37
N LEU A 105 71.30 -15.25 -61.77
CA LEU A 105 71.47 -14.96 -60.35
C LEU A 105 71.04 -13.52 -60.00
N ALA A 106 71.36 -12.55 -60.85
CA ALA A 106 70.94 -11.16 -60.68
C ALA A 106 69.42 -11.00 -60.75
N ILE A 107 68.77 -11.66 -61.71
CA ILE A 107 67.30 -11.65 -61.84
C ILE A 107 66.64 -12.33 -60.64
N GLN A 108 67.17 -13.47 -60.18
CA GLN A 108 66.67 -14.16 -58.99
C GLN A 108 66.77 -13.28 -57.74
N GLY A 109 67.94 -12.71 -57.48
CA GLY A 109 68.12 -11.80 -56.34
C GLY A 109 67.24 -10.56 -56.41
N ALA A 110 67.03 -9.99 -57.60
CA ALA A 110 66.12 -8.87 -57.78
C ALA A 110 64.65 -9.25 -57.53
N ALA A 111 64.23 -10.45 -57.95
CA ALA A 111 62.88 -10.97 -57.73
C ALA A 111 62.63 -11.29 -56.24
N GLU A 112 63.58 -11.92 -55.55
CA GLU A 112 63.52 -12.19 -54.11
C GLU A 112 63.43 -10.89 -53.32
N ALA A 113 64.31 -9.93 -53.59
CA ALA A 113 64.28 -8.63 -52.92
C ALA A 113 62.98 -7.85 -53.18
N HIS A 114 62.38 -8.01 -54.36
CA HIS A 114 61.06 -7.42 -54.64
C HIS A 114 59.95 -8.13 -53.85
N ALA A 115 59.95 -9.46 -53.80
CA ALA A 115 58.99 -10.25 -53.03
C ALA A 115 59.04 -9.89 -51.54
N ASP A 116 60.24 -9.76 -50.97
CA ASP A 116 60.43 -9.38 -49.57
C ASP A 116 59.89 -7.98 -49.28
N ARG A 117 60.15 -7.00 -50.17
CA ARG A 117 59.60 -5.64 -50.03
C ARG A 117 58.08 -5.63 -50.09
N VAL A 118 57.48 -6.39 -51.00
CA VAL A 118 56.01 -6.48 -51.11
C VAL A 118 55.44 -7.17 -49.86
N ALA A 119 56.08 -8.22 -49.37
CA ALA A 119 55.65 -8.92 -48.16
C ALA A 119 55.72 -8.02 -46.92
N GLU A 120 56.77 -7.21 -46.76
CA GLU A 120 56.85 -6.27 -45.65
C GLU A 120 55.82 -5.15 -45.74
N LEU A 121 55.61 -4.59 -46.92
CA LEU A 121 54.59 -3.56 -47.10
C LEU A 121 53.20 -4.11 -46.75
N ALA A 122 52.89 -5.33 -47.21
CA ALA A 122 51.63 -5.99 -46.89
C ALA A 122 51.48 -6.29 -45.38
N ARG A 123 52.56 -6.66 -44.69
CA ARG A 123 52.56 -6.85 -43.23
C ARG A 123 52.29 -5.54 -42.51
N HIS A 124 53.01 -4.47 -42.85
CA HIS A 124 52.83 -3.16 -42.25
C HIS A 124 51.42 -2.61 -42.47
N ASP A 125 50.87 -2.74 -43.68
CA ASP A 125 49.50 -2.32 -43.99
C ASP A 125 48.46 -3.12 -43.18
N ALA A 126 48.66 -4.44 -43.05
CA ALA A 126 47.78 -5.28 -42.24
C ALA A 126 47.82 -4.91 -40.75
N GLU A 127 49.01 -4.61 -40.21
CA GLU A 127 49.19 -4.15 -38.83
C GLU A 127 48.52 -2.79 -38.61
N ALA A 128 48.71 -1.83 -39.53
CA ALA A 128 48.05 -0.53 -39.46
C ALA A 128 46.53 -0.64 -39.49
N VAL A 129 45.97 -1.51 -40.35
CA VAL A 129 44.52 -1.77 -40.39
C VAL A 129 44.04 -2.41 -39.08
N ARG A 130 44.80 -3.36 -38.52
CA ARG A 130 44.46 -3.99 -37.24
C ARG A 130 44.42 -2.97 -36.11
N GLU A 131 45.46 -2.16 -35.96
CA GLU A 131 45.56 -1.14 -34.91
C GLU A 131 44.43 -0.10 -35.03
N GLN A 132 44.16 0.40 -36.24
CA GLN A 132 43.05 1.32 -36.48
C GLN A 132 41.70 0.70 -36.10
N THR A 133 41.51 -0.59 -36.42
CA THR A 133 40.27 -1.32 -36.11
C THR A 133 40.12 -1.53 -34.61
N GLU A 134 41.20 -1.88 -33.90
CA GLU A 134 41.19 -2.01 -32.44
C GLU A 134 40.85 -0.68 -31.75
N VAL A 135 41.43 0.43 -32.20
CA VAL A 135 41.12 1.77 -31.66
C VAL A 135 39.65 2.08 -31.87
N ARG A 136 39.12 1.87 -33.08
CA ARG A 136 37.70 2.09 -33.38
C ARG A 136 36.78 1.19 -32.54
N ALA A 137 37.13 -0.08 -32.39
CA ALA A 137 36.36 -1.02 -31.57
C ALA A 137 36.31 -0.58 -30.10
N ARG A 138 37.46 -0.18 -29.53
CA ARG A 138 37.53 0.36 -28.16
C ARG A 138 36.70 1.63 -28.01
N GLN A 139 36.77 2.55 -28.97
CA GLN A 139 35.95 3.78 -28.95
C GLN A 139 34.45 3.49 -29.02
N LEU A 140 34.03 2.55 -29.88
CA LEU A 140 32.64 2.10 -29.98
C LEU A 140 32.16 1.47 -28.67
N LEU A 141 32.95 0.61 -28.05
CA LEU A 141 32.62 0.00 -26.76
C LEU A 141 32.49 1.04 -25.65
N LEU A 142 33.43 1.98 -25.54
CA LEU A 142 33.37 3.07 -24.56
C LEU A 142 32.13 3.95 -24.77
N ARG A 143 31.77 4.24 -26.02
CA ARG A 143 30.56 4.98 -26.34
C ARG A 143 29.30 4.20 -25.93
N ALA A 144 29.22 2.92 -26.30
CA ALA A 144 28.08 2.07 -25.95
C ALA A 144 27.92 1.92 -24.43
N GLN A 145 29.03 1.82 -23.68
CA GLN A 145 29.01 1.80 -22.21
C GLN A 145 28.48 3.11 -21.63
N ARG A 146 28.96 4.26 -22.12
CA ARG A 146 28.46 5.58 -21.68
C ARG A 146 26.98 5.76 -21.97
N GLU A 147 26.51 5.35 -23.15
CA GLU A 147 25.09 5.40 -23.52
C GLU A 147 24.25 4.49 -22.61
N ALA A 148 24.73 3.28 -22.31
CA ALA A 148 24.05 2.35 -21.40
C ALA A 148 24.01 2.88 -19.94
N ASP A 149 25.10 3.49 -19.47
CA ASP A 149 25.16 4.06 -18.13
C ASP A 149 24.29 5.31 -17.98
N ALA A 150 24.23 6.16 -19.01
CA ALA A 150 23.31 7.29 -19.07
C ALA A 150 21.84 6.82 -19.01
N LEU A 151 21.46 5.84 -19.82
CA LEU A 151 20.11 5.27 -19.81
C LEU A 151 19.74 4.68 -18.44
N ARG A 152 20.70 4.01 -17.78
CA ARG A 152 20.50 3.48 -16.43
C ARG A 152 20.37 4.57 -15.38
N ALA A 153 21.12 5.67 -15.50
CA ALA A 153 21.00 6.82 -14.60
C ALA A 153 19.62 7.47 -14.76
N GLU A 154 19.20 7.77 -15.99
CA GLU A 154 17.88 8.32 -16.30
C GLU A 154 16.74 7.44 -15.77
N ALA A 155 16.81 6.12 -15.97
CA ALA A 155 15.81 5.19 -15.46
C ALA A 155 15.74 5.17 -13.92
N ARG A 156 16.89 5.30 -13.23
CA ARG A 156 16.93 5.37 -11.76
C ARG A 156 16.36 6.68 -11.23
N ASP A 157 16.69 7.79 -11.89
CA ASP A 157 16.18 9.12 -11.52
C ASP A 157 14.66 9.19 -11.72
N ALA A 158 14.16 8.68 -12.85
CA ALA A 158 12.72 8.56 -13.10
C ALA A 158 12.04 7.68 -12.05
N ALA A 159 12.58 6.49 -11.77
CA ALA A 159 12.04 5.62 -10.72
C ALA A 159 12.12 6.26 -9.31
N GLY A 160 13.12 7.11 -9.06
CA GLY A 160 13.25 7.91 -7.84
C GLY A 160 12.16 8.96 -7.73
N ALA A 161 11.93 9.74 -8.79
CA ALA A 161 10.89 10.76 -8.86
C ALA A 161 9.49 10.16 -8.63
N TRP A 162 9.17 9.07 -9.32
CA TRP A 162 7.89 8.36 -9.14
C TRP A 162 7.67 7.88 -7.70
N ARG A 163 8.72 7.34 -7.07
CA ARG A 163 8.64 6.92 -5.66
C ARG A 163 8.44 8.11 -4.73
N ALA A 164 9.13 9.22 -4.96
CA ALA A 164 8.99 10.42 -4.16
C ALA A 164 7.58 11.02 -4.28
N GLU A 165 7.03 11.09 -5.50
CA GLU A 165 5.67 11.55 -5.76
C GLU A 165 4.63 10.65 -5.06
N ALA A 166 4.75 9.33 -5.20
CA ALA A 166 3.86 8.37 -4.54
C ALA A 166 3.91 8.49 -3.00
N GLN A 167 5.11 8.68 -2.43
CA GLN A 167 5.28 8.90 -0.99
C GLN A 167 4.69 10.23 -0.52
N ALA A 168 4.84 11.31 -1.30
CA ALA A 168 4.25 12.60 -1.00
C ALA A 168 2.72 12.54 -1.02
N ALA A 169 2.14 11.89 -2.03
CA ALA A 169 0.70 11.66 -2.13
C ALA A 169 0.16 10.84 -0.95
N LEU A 170 0.87 9.78 -0.55
CA LEU A 170 0.49 8.97 0.62
C LEU A 170 0.56 9.79 1.92
N ALA A 171 1.61 10.61 2.10
CA ALA A 171 1.75 11.47 3.27
C ALA A 171 0.64 12.53 3.34
N GLU A 172 0.27 13.11 2.19
CA GLU A 172 -0.85 14.05 2.10
C GLU A 172 -2.19 13.38 2.43
N MET A 173 -2.44 12.18 1.90
CA MET A 173 -3.63 11.42 2.21
C MET A 173 -3.73 11.14 3.71
N ARG A 174 -2.64 10.67 4.34
CA ARG A 174 -2.59 10.43 5.79
C ARG A 174 -2.95 11.68 6.59
N ARG A 175 -2.33 12.82 6.28
CA ARG A 175 -2.65 14.10 6.95
C ARG A 175 -4.12 14.48 6.79
N ARG A 176 -4.70 14.30 5.59
CA ARG A 176 -6.12 14.58 5.33
C ARG A 176 -7.03 13.65 6.13
N SER A 177 -6.70 12.37 6.21
CA SER A 177 -7.47 11.40 6.99
C SER A 177 -7.38 11.67 8.48
N GLU A 178 -6.20 12.00 9.00
CA GLU A 178 -6.02 12.39 10.40
C GLU A 178 -6.82 13.65 10.74
N ALA A 179 -6.80 14.66 9.86
CA ALA A 179 -7.60 15.87 10.04
C ALA A 179 -9.11 15.58 10.04
N LEU A 180 -9.58 14.75 9.10
CA LEU A 180 -10.99 14.34 9.05
C LEU A 180 -11.39 13.54 10.28
N LEU A 181 -10.53 12.64 10.79
CA LEU A 181 -10.80 11.90 12.01
C LEU A 181 -10.91 12.84 13.22
N ALA A 182 -9.99 13.79 13.36
CA ALA A 182 -10.02 14.77 14.44
C ALA A 182 -11.28 15.66 14.38
N GLU A 183 -11.69 16.10 13.18
CA GLU A 183 -12.95 16.82 12.97
C GLU A 183 -14.15 15.98 13.43
N ARG A 184 -14.18 14.68 13.07
CA ARG A 184 -15.27 13.78 13.48
C ARG A 184 -15.29 13.53 14.98
N GLU A 185 -14.13 13.37 15.61
CA GLU A 185 -14.04 13.23 17.06
C GLU A 185 -14.57 14.49 17.76
N GLN A 186 -14.19 15.67 17.28
CA GLN A 186 -14.68 16.95 17.80
C GLN A 186 -16.20 17.08 17.64
N GLU A 187 -16.76 16.80 16.45
CA GLU A 187 -18.21 16.79 16.23
C GLU A 187 -18.94 15.85 17.22
N GLN A 188 -18.36 14.68 17.51
CA GLN A 188 -18.95 13.71 18.44
C GLN A 188 -18.90 14.20 19.89
N VAL A 189 -17.80 14.82 20.31
CA VAL A 189 -17.69 15.46 21.63
C VAL A 189 -18.72 16.57 21.76
N GLU A 190 -18.80 17.47 20.78
CA GLU A 190 -19.78 18.58 20.81
C GLU A 190 -21.23 18.08 20.87
N ARG A 191 -21.56 17.01 20.14
CA ARG A 191 -22.89 16.38 20.20
C ARG A 191 -23.17 15.74 21.56
N ARG A 192 -22.18 15.09 22.18
CA ARG A 192 -22.30 14.52 23.52
C ARG A 192 -22.50 15.62 24.55
N ASP A 193 -21.67 16.65 24.53
CA ASP A 193 -21.77 17.78 25.45
C ASP A 193 -23.12 18.52 25.30
N ALA A 194 -23.66 18.61 24.08
CA ALA A 194 -24.99 19.18 23.85
C ALA A 194 -26.10 18.29 24.42
N ALA A 195 -26.03 16.97 24.20
CA ALA A 195 -27.00 16.03 24.75
C ALA A 195 -26.94 15.97 26.29
N GLU A 196 -25.75 16.01 26.88
CA GLU A 196 -25.56 16.05 28.33
C GLU A 196 -26.15 17.33 28.94
N ARG A 197 -25.98 18.49 28.29
CA ARG A 197 -26.62 19.75 28.71
C ARG A 197 -28.14 19.67 28.64
N GLU A 198 -28.70 19.15 27.54
CA GLU A 198 -30.15 18.98 27.40
C GLU A 198 -30.72 18.03 28.47
N LEU A 199 -30.00 16.96 28.80
CA LEU A 199 -30.38 16.05 29.88
C LEU A 199 -30.33 16.73 31.24
N ALA A 200 -29.24 17.46 31.55
CA ALA A 200 -29.11 18.19 32.81
C ALA A 200 -30.19 19.27 32.97
N GLU A 201 -30.55 19.99 31.90
CA GLU A 201 -31.65 20.96 31.90
C GLU A 201 -33.00 20.28 32.21
N ARG A 202 -33.28 19.13 31.57
CA ARG A 202 -34.51 18.34 31.86
C ARG A 202 -34.53 17.80 33.28
N GLU A 203 -33.41 17.31 33.78
CA GLU A 203 -33.28 16.83 35.15
C GLU A 203 -33.57 17.96 36.15
N ALA A 204 -32.98 19.14 35.95
CA ALA A 204 -33.24 20.31 36.79
C ALA A 204 -34.71 20.77 36.73
N GLU A 205 -35.34 20.76 35.54
CA GLU A 205 -36.78 21.05 35.41
C GLU A 205 -37.64 20.04 36.17
N LEU A 206 -37.31 18.75 36.09
CA LEU A 206 -38.03 17.69 36.82
C LEU A 206 -37.83 17.83 38.32
N GLU A 207 -36.61 18.07 38.79
CA GLU A 207 -36.31 18.33 40.21
C GLU A 207 -37.09 19.53 40.74
N ALA A 208 -37.14 20.63 39.99
CA ALA A 208 -37.93 21.81 40.36
C ALA A 208 -39.43 21.48 40.48
N ARG A 209 -40.00 20.76 39.50
CA ARG A 209 -41.40 20.30 39.55
C ARG A 209 -41.67 19.36 40.71
N TYR A 210 -40.75 18.44 41.01
CA TYR A 210 -40.87 17.54 42.15
C TYR A 210 -40.83 18.29 43.47
N ALA A 211 -39.93 19.27 43.62
CA ALA A 211 -39.85 20.12 44.81
C ALA A 211 -41.13 20.95 45.01
N GLU A 212 -41.71 21.52 43.94
CA GLU A 212 -42.98 22.23 44.00
C GLU A 212 -44.14 21.30 44.43
N LEU A 213 -44.25 20.11 43.81
CA LEU A 213 -45.26 19.12 44.16
C LEU A 213 -45.10 18.63 45.61
N GLU A 214 -43.87 18.44 46.06
CA GLU A 214 -43.56 18.07 47.43
C GLU A 214 -44.01 19.16 48.40
N LEU A 215 -43.71 20.43 48.13
CA LEU A 215 -44.16 21.56 48.95
C LEU A 215 -45.70 21.62 49.03
N VAL A 216 -46.40 21.46 47.90
CA VAL A 216 -47.87 21.43 47.87
C VAL A 216 -48.41 20.24 48.67
N ALA A 217 -47.82 19.05 48.52
CA ALA A 217 -48.22 17.86 49.25
C ALA A 217 -47.99 18.02 50.77
N GLN A 218 -46.84 18.57 51.17
CA GLN A 218 -46.52 18.87 52.57
C GLN A 218 -47.49 19.91 53.15
N SER A 219 -47.82 20.98 52.41
CA SER A 219 -48.79 21.99 52.84
C SER A 219 -50.18 21.39 53.03
N ARG A 220 -50.66 20.59 52.06
CA ARG A 220 -51.96 19.90 52.16
C ARG A 220 -51.98 18.90 53.32
N LEU A 221 -50.88 18.18 53.56
CA LEU A 221 -50.75 17.29 54.70
C LEU A 221 -50.80 18.06 56.03
N ALA A 222 -50.13 19.22 56.11
CA ALA A 222 -50.17 20.08 57.30
C ALA A 222 -51.58 20.66 57.53
N GLU A 223 -52.27 21.10 56.48
CA GLU A 223 -53.68 21.52 56.53
C GLU A 223 -54.59 20.39 56.99
N ALA A 224 -54.47 19.19 56.42
CA ALA A 224 -55.25 18.02 56.82
C ALA A 224 -54.98 17.64 58.29
N ARG A 225 -53.72 17.71 58.75
CA ARG A 225 -53.36 17.47 60.16
C ARG A 225 -53.97 18.52 61.09
N ARG A 226 -53.97 19.80 60.70
CA ARG A 226 -54.63 20.88 61.47
C ARG A 226 -56.13 20.66 61.54
N GLY A 227 -56.79 20.44 60.41
CA GLY A 227 -58.23 20.17 60.37
C GLY A 227 -58.62 18.91 61.15
N PHE A 228 -57.78 17.86 61.11
CA PHE A 228 -57.95 16.68 61.95
C PHE A 228 -57.85 17.01 63.44
N ALA A 229 -56.82 17.77 63.86
CA ALA A 229 -56.66 18.19 65.25
C ALA A 229 -57.80 19.08 65.74
N GLU A 230 -58.25 20.04 64.93
CA GLU A 230 -59.42 20.90 65.22
C GLU A 230 -60.72 20.07 65.35
N SER A 231 -60.91 19.08 64.46
CA SER A 231 -62.06 18.17 64.53
C SER A 231 -62.02 17.27 65.76
N GLU A 232 -60.84 16.77 66.11
CA GLU A 232 -60.62 15.98 67.32
C GLU A 232 -60.88 16.83 68.58
N GLU A 233 -60.40 18.06 68.62
CA GLU A 233 -60.64 18.99 69.72
C GLU A 233 -62.12 19.36 69.84
N SER A 234 -62.79 19.68 68.73
CA SER A 234 -64.23 19.94 68.69
C SER A 234 -65.05 18.73 69.13
N ALA A 235 -64.66 17.51 68.73
CA ALA A 235 -65.27 16.27 69.19
C ALA A 235 -65.08 16.06 70.69
N ARG A 236 -63.89 16.35 71.23
CA ARG A 236 -63.62 16.33 72.68
C ARG A 236 -64.47 17.36 73.43
N HIS A 237 -64.46 18.62 73.02
CA HIS A 237 -65.31 19.67 73.60
C HIS A 237 -66.80 19.34 73.49
N GLY A 238 -67.24 18.79 72.36
CA GLY A 238 -68.62 18.34 72.16
C GLY A 238 -69.00 17.20 73.11
N GLN A 239 -68.10 16.23 73.29
CA GLN A 239 -68.27 15.15 74.25
C GLN A 239 -68.30 15.67 75.69
N GLU A 240 -67.35 16.53 76.08
CA GLU A 240 -67.30 17.17 77.41
C GLU A 240 -68.57 18.01 77.68
N ASN A 241 -69.05 18.77 76.70
CA ASN A 241 -70.30 19.53 76.80
C ASN A 241 -71.52 18.62 76.90
N ALA A 242 -71.57 17.52 76.16
CA ALA A 242 -72.64 16.54 76.25
C ALA A 242 -72.65 15.84 77.62
N GLU A 243 -71.48 15.50 78.16
CA GLU A 243 -71.31 14.94 79.51
C GLU A 243 -71.73 15.96 80.59
N ALA A 244 -71.31 17.23 80.46
CA ALA A 244 -71.72 18.30 81.36
C ALA A 244 -73.24 18.54 81.31
N ARG A 245 -73.83 18.60 80.12
CA ARG A 245 -75.28 18.78 79.95
C ARG A 245 -76.07 17.57 80.44
N GLY A 246 -75.54 16.36 80.25
CA GLY A 246 -76.08 15.14 80.83
C GLY A 246 -76.06 15.19 82.36
N ALA A 247 -74.95 15.64 82.96
CA ALA A 247 -74.85 15.83 84.40
C ALA A 247 -75.83 16.90 84.93
N GLU A 248 -76.00 18.02 84.22
CA GLU A 248 -77.00 19.05 84.53
C GLU A 248 -78.43 18.51 84.48
N LEU A 249 -78.81 17.80 83.41
CA LEU A 249 -80.14 17.21 83.27
C LEU A 249 -80.40 16.16 84.36
N LEU A 250 -79.41 15.36 84.73
CA LEU A 250 -79.51 14.42 85.85
C LEU A 250 -79.69 15.16 87.18
N ALA A 251 -79.03 16.30 87.38
CA ALA A 251 -79.22 17.14 88.55
C ALA A 251 -80.62 17.79 88.59
N GLU A 252 -81.10 18.33 87.46
CA GLU A 252 -82.46 18.86 87.34
C GLU A 252 -83.53 17.78 87.57
N ALA A 253 -83.31 16.58 87.02
CA ALA A 253 -84.18 15.43 87.23
C ALA A 253 -84.24 15.04 88.71
N ARG A 254 -83.09 15.04 89.42
CA ARG A 254 -83.06 14.82 90.88
C ARG A 254 -83.81 15.91 91.64
N VAL A 255 -83.64 17.19 91.28
CA VAL A 255 -84.40 18.29 91.91
C VAL A 255 -85.91 18.14 91.65
N ARG A 256 -86.29 17.71 90.45
CA ARG A 256 -87.69 17.48 90.10
C ARG A 256 -88.25 16.24 90.78
N GLU A 257 -87.48 15.17 90.89
CA GLU A 257 -87.79 13.98 91.68
C GLU A 257 -88.00 14.35 93.15
N GLU A 258 -87.10 15.13 93.76
CA GLU A 258 -87.26 15.63 95.12
C GLU A 258 -88.51 16.51 95.27
N ARG A 259 -88.81 17.37 94.29
CA ARG A 259 -90.00 18.22 94.31
C ARG A 259 -91.28 17.41 94.22
N VAL A 260 -91.34 16.45 93.30
CA VAL A 260 -92.47 15.52 93.16
C VAL A 260 -92.58 14.67 94.43
N GLY A 261 -91.47 14.20 95.00
CA GLY A 261 -91.46 13.50 96.29
C GLY A 261 -92.08 14.34 97.41
N ARG A 262 -91.68 15.61 97.55
CA ARG A 262 -92.27 16.54 98.53
C ARG A 262 -93.75 16.85 98.25
N GLU A 263 -94.14 16.93 96.99
CA GLU A 263 -95.53 17.18 96.58
C GLU A 263 -96.43 15.95 96.80
N MET A 264 -95.90 14.75 96.55
CA MET A 264 -96.53 13.47 96.87
C MET A 264 -96.70 13.32 98.38
N GLU A 265 -95.67 13.66 99.17
CA GLU A 265 -95.77 13.70 100.63
C GLU A 265 -96.82 14.72 101.11
N ARG A 266 -96.94 15.87 100.46
CA ARG A 266 -97.97 16.87 100.78
C ARG A 266 -99.37 16.36 100.49
N ILE A 267 -99.58 15.75 99.32
CA ILE A 267 -100.85 15.15 98.93
C ILE A 267 -101.22 13.99 99.86
N LEU A 268 -100.25 13.18 100.29
CA LEU A 268 -100.48 12.12 101.28
C LEU A 268 -100.86 12.70 102.65
N ARG A 269 -100.30 13.85 103.07
CA ARG A 269 -100.73 14.56 104.29
C ARG A 269 -102.13 15.16 104.14
N GLU A 270 -102.44 15.82 103.03
CA GLU A 270 -103.77 16.38 102.75
C GLU A 270 -104.85 15.28 102.70
N HIS A 271 -104.54 14.10 102.15
CA HIS A 271 -105.46 12.95 102.20
C HIS A 271 -105.61 12.34 103.59
N ALA A 272 -104.55 12.35 104.42
CA ALA A 272 -104.65 11.93 105.83
C ALA A 272 -105.53 12.91 106.63
N GLU A 273 -105.38 14.21 106.42
CA GLU A 273 -106.19 15.27 107.04
C GLU A 273 -107.67 15.19 106.59
N SER A 274 -107.94 14.93 105.31
CA SER A 274 -109.30 14.72 104.80
C SER A 274 -109.99 13.47 105.38
N GLN A 275 -109.23 12.40 105.67
CA GLN A 275 -109.77 11.23 106.37
C GLN A 275 -110.07 11.51 107.85
N GLU A 276 -109.27 12.34 108.51
CA GLU A 276 -109.52 12.77 109.89
C GLU A 276 -110.73 13.71 109.99
N GLU A 277 -110.91 14.63 109.04
CA GLU A 277 -112.10 15.50 108.96
C GLU A 277 -113.39 14.73 108.67
N MET A 278 -113.36 13.72 107.79
CA MET A 278 -114.52 12.84 107.56
C MET A 278 -114.89 12.00 108.80
N ARG A 279 -113.89 11.55 109.58
CA ARG A 279 -114.13 10.85 110.86
C ARG A 279 -114.68 11.79 111.94
N ALA A 280 -114.21 13.04 111.99
CA ALA A 280 -114.72 14.06 112.90
C ALA A 280 -116.18 14.46 112.57
N HIS A 281 -116.54 14.55 111.27
CA HIS A 281 -117.89 14.87 110.84
C HIS A 281 -118.88 13.72 111.10
N MET A 282 -118.44 12.46 110.93
CA MET A 282 -119.24 11.28 111.31
C MET A 282 -119.44 11.18 112.83
N ASN A 283 -118.46 11.57 113.65
CA ASN A 283 -118.63 11.65 115.11
C ASN A 283 -119.60 12.77 115.54
N HIS A 284 -119.60 13.90 114.83
CA HIS A 284 -120.50 15.03 115.12
C HIS A 284 -121.96 14.75 114.73
N VAL A 285 -122.20 14.05 113.61
CA VAL A 285 -123.55 13.59 113.22
C VAL A 285 -124.04 12.49 114.17
N ARG A 286 -123.16 11.58 114.61
CA ARG A 286 -123.48 10.53 115.58
C ARG A 286 -123.78 11.11 116.98
N SER A 287 -123.14 12.20 117.37
CA SER A 287 -123.42 12.94 118.61
C SER A 287 -124.69 13.80 118.56
N SER A 288 -125.03 14.37 117.39
CA SER A 288 -126.22 15.22 117.22
C SER A 288 -127.52 14.43 117.04
N LEU A 289 -127.46 13.20 116.50
CA LEU A 289 -128.60 12.26 116.48
C LEU A 289 -128.89 11.61 117.86
N ALA A 290 -127.92 11.57 118.77
CA ALA A 290 -128.09 11.03 120.12
C ALA A 290 -128.75 12.00 121.12
N ALA A 291 -128.78 13.32 120.83
CA ALA A 291 -129.36 14.34 121.71
C ALA A 291 -130.88 14.59 121.51
N LEU A 292 -131.48 14.04 120.44
CA LEU A 292 -132.92 14.20 120.12
C LEU A 292 -133.70 12.89 120.07
N THR A 293 -133.06 11.75 120.35
CA THR A 293 -133.74 10.47 120.57
C THR A 293 -133.04 9.72 121.69
N GLY A 294 -133.65 9.68 122.88
CA GLY A 294 -133.10 8.97 124.03
C GLY A 294 -132.93 7.47 123.76
N ARG A 295 -131.69 7.06 123.51
CA ARG A 295 -131.20 5.69 123.67
C ARG A 295 -129.68 5.68 123.83
N ALA A 296 -129.21 5.36 125.03
CA ALA A 296 -127.95 4.63 125.20
C ALA A 296 -128.24 3.12 125.03
N PRO A 297 -127.26 2.19 124.91
CA PRO A 297 -125.79 2.31 124.87
C PRO A 297 -125.15 1.40 123.76
N ALA A 298 -123.84 1.13 123.93
CA ALA A 298 -123.13 -0.11 123.63
C ALA A 298 -122.22 -0.15 122.38
N GLU A 299 -120.92 0.03 122.68
CA GLU A 299 -119.81 -0.89 122.42
C GLU A 299 -119.86 -1.78 121.16
N GLY A 300 -118.84 -1.51 120.34
CA GLY A 300 -118.30 -2.28 119.22
C GLY A 300 -117.13 -1.48 118.66
#